data_AF-A0A9W7LRT5-F1
#
_entry.id   AF-A0A9W7LRT5-F1
#
_cell.length_a   1.000
_cell.length_b   1.000
_cell.length_c   1.000
_cell.angle_alpha   90.00
_cell.angle_beta   90.00
_cell.angle_gamma   90.00
#
_symmetry.space_group_name_H-M   'P 1'
#
loop_
_entity.id
_entity.type
_entity.pdbx_description
1 polymer ?
#
loop_
_entity_poly.entity_id
_entity_poly.type
_entity_poly.pdbx_seq_one_letter_code
_entity_poly.pdbx_strand_id
1 'polypeptide(L)'
;MATLADSFLADLDELSDNEADVLEEPNDDVTNMEEDIDGDLADIENLNYDDLDSVSKLQKSQRYIDIMQKVEGALEKGSDISNQGMVLEDDPEYQLIVDCNGLSVDIENEIIIIHNFIRDKYRLKFPELESLVHHPIDYARVVKKIGNEMDLTLVDLEGLLPSAIIMVVSVTASTTSGKPLPEDDLQKTIDACDRALALDEAKKKVLDFVESRMGYIAPNLSTIVGSAVAAKLMGTAGGLSALAKMPACNVQLLGAKKKTLAGFSTATSQFRVGYIEQTEIFQTTPPALRSRACRLLASKATLAARIDSTRGDPSGNAGKTLKEEVHKKIEKWQEPPPAKQPKPLPVPDSEPKKKRGGRRLRKMKERYAITDMRKLANRMQFGVPEESSLGDGLGEGYGMLGQAGSGKLRVSVGQSKLAAKVAKKFKEKSYGSSGATSGLTSSLAFTPVQGIELTNPQAHAHQLGSGTQSTYFSETGTFSKIKRT
;
A
#
# COMPACT_ATOMS: atom_id res chain seq x y z
N MET A 1 -4.61 -15.89 53.30
CA MET A 1 -3.98 -15.09 52.23
C MET A 1 -5.01 -15.00 51.12
N ALA A 2 -5.65 -13.84 50.96
CA ALA A 2 -6.60 -13.63 49.87
C ALA A 2 -5.87 -13.82 48.53
N THR A 3 -6.53 -14.47 47.58
CA THR A 3 -5.96 -14.68 46.25
C THR A 3 -6.22 -13.45 45.37
N LEU A 4 -5.36 -13.18 44.39
CA LEU A 4 -5.48 -12.04 43.46
C LEU A 4 -6.81 -12.01 42.68
N ALA A 5 -7.52 -13.14 42.60
CA ALA A 5 -8.85 -13.21 41.99
C ALA A 5 -9.93 -12.58 42.90
N ASP A 6 -9.80 -12.71 44.23
CA ASP A 6 -10.76 -12.15 45.19
C ASP A 6 -10.64 -10.64 45.31
N SER A 7 -9.43 -10.07 45.14
CA SER A 7 -9.27 -8.61 45.10
C SER A 7 -9.79 -8.00 43.79
N PHE A 8 -9.75 -8.75 42.69
CA PHE A 8 -10.24 -8.28 41.38
C PHE A 8 -11.76 -8.27 41.29
N LEU A 9 -12.44 -9.22 41.95
CA LEU A 9 -13.90 -9.23 42.02
C LEU A 9 -14.43 -8.13 42.94
N ALA A 10 -13.72 -7.81 44.02
CA ALA A 10 -14.08 -6.70 44.91
C ALA A 10 -14.01 -5.32 44.22
N ASP A 11 -13.02 -5.09 43.34
CA ASP A 11 -12.90 -3.85 42.54
C ASP A 11 -13.98 -3.73 41.44
N LEU A 12 -14.58 -4.85 41.01
CA LEU A 12 -15.65 -4.84 39.99
C LEU A 12 -17.03 -4.55 40.61
N ASP A 13 -17.30 -5.02 41.83
CA ASP A 13 -18.55 -4.71 42.54
C ASP A 13 -18.61 -3.23 42.96
N GLU A 14 -17.46 -2.57 43.23
CA GLU A 14 -17.41 -1.15 43.61
C GLU A 14 -17.71 -0.18 42.44
N LEU A 15 -17.65 -0.65 41.18
CA LEU A 15 -17.99 0.13 39.99
C LEU A 15 -19.46 0.02 39.56
N SER A 16 -20.22 -0.95 40.08
CA SER A 16 -21.63 -1.14 39.73
C SER A 16 -22.59 -0.23 40.52
N ASP A 17 -22.16 0.31 41.66
CA ASP A 17 -23.03 1.03 42.60
C ASP A 17 -23.10 2.57 42.39
N ASN A 18 -22.53 3.09 41.30
CA ASN A 18 -22.53 4.53 40.99
C ASN A 18 -23.38 4.95 39.77
N GLU A 19 -24.36 4.14 39.36
CA GLU A 19 -25.45 4.63 38.50
C GLU A 19 -26.57 5.24 39.36
N ALA A 20 -26.44 6.53 39.66
CA ALA A 20 -27.55 7.33 40.16
C ALA A 20 -27.54 8.74 39.53
N ASP A 21 -28.58 8.99 38.72
CA ASP A 21 -29.19 10.27 38.32
C ASP A 21 -28.27 11.48 38.06
N VAL A 22 -28.05 11.79 36.78
CA VAL A 22 -27.84 13.18 36.33
C VAL A 22 -28.77 13.45 35.14
N LEU A 23 -29.67 14.41 35.39
CA LEU A 23 -30.71 14.93 34.52
C LEU A 23 -30.15 15.59 33.24
N GLU A 24 -30.89 15.42 32.14
CA GLU A 24 -30.74 16.14 30.88
C GLU A 24 -31.00 17.65 31.05
N GLU A 25 -30.13 18.50 30.49
CA GLU A 25 -30.48 19.79 29.88
C GLU A 25 -29.50 20.13 28.74
N PRO A 26 -29.94 20.90 27.72
CA PRO A 26 -29.45 20.81 26.35
C PRO A 26 -28.26 21.74 26.08
N ASN A 27 -27.28 21.24 25.31
CA ASN A 27 -26.23 22.07 24.72
C ASN A 27 -26.67 22.52 23.31
N ASP A 28 -27.16 23.76 23.23
CA ASP A 28 -27.08 24.57 22.02
C ASP A 28 -25.64 25.12 21.87
N ASP A 29 -25.23 25.36 20.62
CA ASP A 29 -23.98 25.99 20.17
C ASP A 29 -22.78 25.09 19.83
N VAL A 30 -22.94 24.18 18.86
CA VAL A 30 -21.88 23.92 17.85
C VAL A 30 -22.50 23.58 16.48
N THR A 31 -23.36 24.45 15.96
CA THR A 31 -23.73 24.45 14.53
C THR A 31 -23.07 25.68 13.91
N ASN A 32 -22.01 25.46 13.15
CA ASN A 32 -21.49 26.32 12.06
C ASN A 32 -20.01 25.99 11.81
N MET A 33 -19.72 24.84 11.19
CA MET A 33 -18.61 24.61 10.23
C MET A 33 -18.72 23.19 9.61
N GLU A 34 -19.92 22.76 9.26
CA GLU A 34 -20.17 21.59 8.41
C GLU A 34 -21.12 22.02 7.29
N GLU A 35 -20.59 22.75 6.32
CA GLU A 35 -21.25 22.92 5.02
C GLU A 35 -20.32 22.33 3.95
N ASP A 36 -20.92 21.51 3.09
CA ASP A 36 -20.44 21.01 1.77
C ASP A 36 -20.05 19.52 1.61
N ILE A 37 -20.50 18.58 2.46
CA ILE A 37 -20.44 17.14 2.11
C ILE A 37 -21.74 16.34 2.35
N ASP A 38 -22.66 16.78 3.21
CA ASP A 38 -23.82 15.94 3.60
C ASP A 38 -25.10 16.11 2.76
N GLY A 39 -25.07 16.95 1.71
CA GLY A 39 -26.23 17.21 0.86
C GLY A 39 -26.71 16.04 0.00
N ASP A 40 -25.88 15.01 -0.20
CA ASP A 40 -26.19 13.82 -1.01
C ASP A 40 -26.33 12.52 -0.18
N LEU A 41 -26.11 12.56 1.15
CA LEU A 41 -26.15 11.37 2.01
C LEU A 41 -27.51 11.16 2.69
N ALA A 42 -28.25 12.25 2.96
CA ALA A 42 -29.54 12.21 3.65
C ALA A 42 -30.70 11.60 2.82
N ASP A 43 -30.55 11.52 1.50
CA ASP A 43 -31.57 10.94 0.61
C ASP A 43 -31.45 9.41 0.42
N ILE A 44 -30.48 8.77 1.08
CA ILE A 44 -30.17 7.34 0.92
C ILE A 44 -30.96 6.44 1.89
N GLU A 45 -31.48 6.98 2.99
CA GLU A 45 -32.15 6.18 4.03
C GLU A 45 -33.61 5.79 3.68
N ASN A 46 -34.21 6.42 2.66
CA ASN A 46 -35.60 6.19 2.26
C ASN A 46 -35.78 5.44 0.92
N LEU A 47 -34.71 4.90 0.33
CA LEU A 47 -34.82 4.04 -0.84
C LEU A 47 -35.17 2.62 -0.41
N ASN A 48 -36.24 2.07 -0.98
CA ASN A 48 -36.63 0.68 -0.78
C ASN A 48 -35.55 -0.23 -1.39
N TYR A 49 -34.55 -0.63 -0.59
CA TYR A 49 -33.35 -1.36 -0.99
C TYR A 49 -33.62 -2.73 -1.65
N ASP A 50 -34.87 -3.19 -1.67
CA ASP A 50 -35.25 -4.50 -2.21
C ASP A 50 -35.42 -4.55 -3.73
N ASP A 51 -35.52 -3.40 -4.41
CA ASP A 51 -35.73 -3.34 -5.85
C ASP A 51 -34.47 -2.88 -6.58
N LEU A 52 -33.89 -3.80 -7.37
CA LEU A 52 -32.72 -3.60 -8.23
C LEU A 52 -32.85 -2.40 -9.19
N ASP A 53 -34.09 -2.10 -9.58
CA ASP A 53 -34.45 -1.00 -10.47
C ASP A 53 -34.32 0.39 -9.82
N SER A 54 -34.38 0.46 -8.50
CA SER A 54 -34.12 1.69 -7.75
C SER A 54 -32.61 1.96 -7.63
N VAL A 55 -31.81 0.88 -7.62
CA VAL A 55 -30.37 0.88 -7.38
C VAL A 55 -29.58 1.07 -8.69
N SER A 56 -30.05 0.47 -9.79
CA SER A 56 -29.43 0.56 -11.12
C SER A 56 -30.21 1.49 -12.05
N LYS A 57 -29.77 2.75 -12.15
CA LYS A 57 -30.45 3.80 -12.93
C LYS A 57 -29.76 4.10 -14.26
N LEU A 58 -28.47 3.77 -14.43
CA LEU A 58 -27.67 4.24 -15.56
C LEU A 58 -28.16 3.64 -16.88
N GLN A 59 -28.42 2.34 -16.91
CA GLN A 59 -28.88 1.65 -18.13
C GLN A 59 -30.20 2.21 -18.69
N LYS A 60 -31.04 2.79 -17.81
CA LYS A 60 -32.32 3.43 -18.17
C LYS A 60 -32.16 4.89 -18.59
N SER A 61 -30.99 5.48 -18.35
CA SER A 61 -30.72 6.88 -18.70
C SER A 61 -30.64 7.05 -20.22
N GLN A 62 -31.31 8.07 -20.74
CA GLN A 62 -31.22 8.45 -22.15
C GLN A 62 -29.77 8.70 -22.58
N ARG A 63 -28.96 9.32 -21.69
CA ARG A 63 -27.54 9.57 -21.94
C ARG A 63 -26.76 8.28 -22.22
N TYR A 64 -27.03 7.21 -21.47
CA TYR A 64 -26.37 5.92 -21.66
C TYR A 64 -26.73 5.31 -23.01
N ILE A 65 -28.02 5.28 -23.33
CA ILE A 65 -28.55 4.71 -24.58
C ILE A 65 -27.97 5.47 -25.79
N ASP A 66 -28.01 6.80 -25.75
CA ASP A 66 -27.52 7.64 -26.85
C ASP A 66 -26.01 7.47 -27.09
N ILE A 67 -25.21 7.44 -26.02
CA ILE A 67 -23.75 7.26 -26.13
C ILE A 67 -23.43 5.85 -26.62
N MET A 68 -24.05 4.81 -26.06
CA MET A 68 -23.81 3.43 -26.48
C MET A 68 -24.20 3.19 -27.93
N GLN A 69 -25.32 3.75 -28.40
CA GLN A 69 -25.72 3.66 -29.80
C GLN A 69 -24.72 4.36 -30.73
N LYS A 70 -24.19 5.53 -30.34
CA LYS A 70 -23.14 6.22 -31.09
C LYS A 70 -21.83 5.43 -31.11
N VAL A 71 -21.45 4.80 -30.00
CA VAL A 71 -20.26 3.95 -29.90
C VAL A 71 -20.38 2.73 -30.79
N GLU A 72 -21.51 2.02 -30.75
CA GLU A 72 -21.77 0.86 -31.61
C GLU A 72 -21.76 1.26 -33.08
N GLY A 73 -22.44 2.36 -33.45
CA GLY A 73 -22.40 2.88 -34.81
C GLY A 73 -21.01 3.34 -35.26
N ALA A 74 -20.15 3.80 -34.36
CA ALA A 74 -18.78 4.17 -34.66
C ALA A 74 -17.83 2.96 -34.77
N LEU A 75 -18.08 1.89 -34.00
CA LEU A 75 -17.38 0.62 -34.12
C LEU A 75 -17.73 -0.10 -35.43
N GLU A 76 -19.00 -0.07 -35.85
CA GLU A 76 -19.47 -0.68 -37.10
C GLU A 76 -18.93 0.03 -38.35
N LYS A 77 -18.80 1.35 -38.31
CA LYS A 77 -18.20 2.15 -39.41
C LYS A 77 -16.71 1.87 -39.61
N GLY A 78 -16.05 1.15 -38.70
CA GLY A 78 -14.63 0.84 -38.77
C GLY A 78 -13.74 2.09 -38.72
N SER A 79 -12.43 1.89 -38.87
CA SER A 79 -11.41 2.95 -38.87
C SER A 79 -11.39 3.77 -40.16
N ASP A 80 -12.54 4.04 -40.79
CA ASP A 80 -12.65 4.89 -41.97
C ASP A 80 -12.66 6.37 -41.53
N ILE A 81 -11.56 6.78 -40.91
CA ILE A 81 -11.28 8.19 -40.64
C ILE A 81 -10.10 8.54 -41.50
N SER A 82 -10.44 9.22 -42.60
CA SER A 82 -9.50 10.03 -43.36
C SER A 82 -8.60 10.80 -42.40
N ASN A 83 -7.30 10.81 -42.68
CA ASN A 83 -6.29 11.68 -42.06
C ASN A 83 -6.65 13.16 -42.22
N GLN A 84 -7.77 13.62 -41.67
CA GLN A 84 -8.11 15.03 -41.55
C GLN A 84 -7.40 15.52 -40.29
N GLY A 85 -6.30 16.21 -40.57
CA GLY A 85 -5.44 16.79 -39.57
C GLY A 85 -6.20 17.77 -38.66
N MET A 86 -5.74 17.78 -37.42
CA MET A 86 -5.97 18.79 -36.39
C MET A 86 -7.44 18.98 -35.98
N VAL A 87 -7.80 18.31 -34.88
CA VAL A 87 -9.09 18.48 -34.20
C VAL A 87 -9.04 19.67 -33.24
N LEU A 88 -10.01 20.57 -33.38
CA LEU A 88 -10.35 21.61 -32.41
C LEU A 88 -11.11 20.95 -31.24
N GLU A 89 -11.17 21.55 -30.05
CA GLU A 89 -11.96 20.98 -28.92
C GLU A 89 -13.45 20.76 -29.26
N ASP A 90 -13.92 21.33 -30.38
CA ASP A 90 -15.28 21.30 -30.87
C ASP A 90 -15.62 20.12 -31.80
N ASP A 91 -14.67 19.26 -32.18
CA ASP A 91 -15.01 18.16 -33.08
C ASP A 91 -15.91 17.14 -32.40
N PRO A 92 -16.99 16.70 -33.07
CA PRO A 92 -18.01 15.84 -32.49
C PRO A 92 -17.46 14.48 -32.06
N GLU A 93 -16.39 14.00 -32.70
CA GLU A 93 -15.71 12.76 -32.32
C GLU A 93 -14.95 12.88 -31.01
N TYR A 94 -14.30 14.02 -30.74
CA TYR A 94 -13.58 14.23 -29.48
C TYR A 94 -14.57 14.35 -28.31
N GLN A 95 -15.67 15.07 -28.51
CA GLN A 95 -16.76 15.16 -27.53
C GLN A 95 -17.33 13.79 -27.19
N LEU A 96 -17.57 12.94 -28.20
CA LEU A 96 -18.03 11.57 -27.98
C LEU A 96 -17.06 10.77 -27.10
N ILE A 97 -15.75 10.96 -27.25
CA ILE A 97 -14.76 10.22 -26.45
C ILE A 97 -14.69 10.75 -25.01
N VAL A 98 -14.84 12.06 -24.82
CA VAL A 98 -14.98 12.64 -23.48
C VAL A 98 -16.23 12.09 -22.78
N ASP A 99 -17.35 12.03 -23.51
CA ASP A 99 -18.59 11.43 -23.02
C ASP A 99 -18.43 9.94 -22.70
N CYS A 100 -17.72 9.19 -23.56
CA CYS A 100 -17.38 7.78 -23.32
C CYS A 100 -16.53 7.58 -22.06
N ASN A 101 -15.55 8.44 -21.82
CA ASN A 101 -14.73 8.39 -20.61
C ASN A 101 -15.58 8.67 -19.36
N GLY A 102 -16.46 9.67 -19.42
CA GLY A 102 -17.42 9.94 -18.34
C GLY A 102 -18.34 8.74 -18.09
N LEU A 103 -18.93 8.18 -19.16
CA LEU A 103 -19.76 6.99 -19.08
C LEU A 103 -19.02 5.79 -18.48
N SER A 104 -17.74 5.61 -18.82
CA SER A 104 -16.93 4.52 -18.26
C SER A 104 -16.77 4.62 -16.75
N VAL A 105 -16.63 5.83 -16.21
CA VAL A 105 -16.56 6.06 -14.75
C VAL A 105 -17.92 5.81 -14.12
N ASP A 106 -19.00 6.29 -14.75
CA ASP A 106 -20.37 6.06 -14.29
C ASP A 106 -20.70 4.55 -14.24
N ILE A 107 -20.29 3.79 -15.26
CA ILE A 107 -20.44 2.32 -15.31
C ILE A 107 -19.64 1.65 -14.17
N GLU A 108 -18.42 2.09 -13.90
CA GLU A 108 -17.63 1.53 -12.79
C GLU A 108 -18.29 1.74 -11.43
N ASN A 109 -18.81 2.94 -11.19
CA ASN A 109 -19.52 3.26 -9.96
C ASN A 109 -20.79 2.42 -9.82
N GLU A 110 -21.57 2.26 -10.89
CA GLU A 110 -22.77 1.41 -10.86
C GLU A 110 -22.45 -0.07 -10.64
N ILE A 111 -21.37 -0.60 -11.23
CA ILE A 111 -20.91 -1.97 -10.96
C ILE A 111 -20.61 -2.17 -9.47
N ILE A 112 -20.03 -1.17 -8.79
CA ILE A 112 -19.76 -1.24 -7.35
C ILE A 112 -21.06 -1.25 -6.54
N ILE A 113 -22.03 -0.42 -6.91
CA ILE A 113 -23.34 -0.38 -6.26
C ILE A 113 -24.06 -1.74 -6.42
N ILE A 114 -24.10 -2.29 -7.64
CA ILE A 114 -24.71 -3.60 -7.91
C ILE A 114 -23.96 -4.71 -7.17
N HIS A 115 -22.63 -4.65 -7.07
CA HIS A 115 -21.84 -5.61 -6.31
C HIS A 115 -22.22 -5.63 -4.82
N ASN A 116 -22.41 -4.45 -4.21
CA ASN A 116 -22.88 -4.36 -2.82
C ASN A 116 -24.28 -4.97 -2.67
N PHE A 117 -25.19 -4.72 -3.62
CA PHE A 117 -26.53 -5.33 -3.63
C PHE A 117 -26.47 -6.87 -3.72
N ILE A 118 -25.67 -7.42 -4.63
CA ILE A 118 -25.48 -8.88 -4.77
C ILE A 118 -24.89 -9.44 -3.47
N ARG A 119 -23.89 -8.78 -2.91
CA ARG A 119 -23.25 -9.21 -1.66
C ARG A 119 -24.26 -9.28 -0.52
N ASP A 120 -25.05 -8.22 -0.31
CA ASP A 120 -25.94 -8.12 0.84
C ASP A 120 -27.04 -9.18 0.79
N LYS A 121 -27.58 -9.46 -0.41
CA LYS A 121 -28.54 -10.55 -0.63
C LYS A 121 -27.90 -11.94 -0.50
N TYR A 122 -26.73 -12.15 -1.11
CA TYR A 122 -26.08 -13.47 -1.11
C TYR A 122 -25.39 -13.84 0.21
N ARG A 123 -25.22 -12.86 1.12
CA ARG A 123 -24.66 -13.04 2.47
C ARG A 123 -25.40 -14.10 3.29
N LEU A 124 -26.71 -14.25 3.10
CA LEU A 124 -27.53 -15.25 3.82
C LEU A 124 -27.12 -16.69 3.45
N LYS A 125 -26.65 -16.89 2.21
CA LYS A 125 -26.22 -18.20 1.71
C LYS A 125 -24.74 -18.46 1.91
N PHE A 126 -23.89 -17.50 1.56
CA PHE A 126 -22.44 -17.70 1.62
C PHE A 126 -21.72 -16.42 2.07
N PRO A 127 -21.71 -16.14 3.39
CA PRO A 127 -21.16 -14.90 3.93
C PRO A 127 -19.65 -14.78 3.72
N GLU A 128 -18.92 -15.89 3.70
CA GLU A 128 -17.45 -15.90 3.57
C GLU A 128 -16.99 -15.54 2.14
N LEU A 129 -17.86 -15.66 1.12
CA LEU A 129 -17.49 -15.46 -0.28
C LEU A 129 -16.96 -14.05 -0.56
N GLU A 130 -17.46 -13.02 0.14
CA GLU A 130 -16.97 -11.64 0.05
C GLU A 130 -15.47 -11.55 0.39
N SER A 131 -15.06 -12.23 1.46
CA SER A 131 -13.68 -12.22 1.94
C SER A 131 -12.74 -13.01 1.03
N LEU A 132 -13.28 -13.90 0.19
CA LEU A 132 -12.50 -14.73 -0.71
C LEU A 132 -12.32 -14.06 -2.08
N VAL A 133 -13.40 -13.53 -2.65
CA VAL A 133 -13.42 -12.95 -4.00
C VAL A 133 -13.69 -11.45 -3.93
N HIS A 134 -12.64 -10.65 -4.09
CA HIS A 134 -12.70 -9.19 -3.96
C HIS A 134 -13.11 -8.44 -5.23
N HIS A 135 -12.97 -9.08 -6.40
CA HIS A 135 -13.22 -8.41 -7.68
C HIS A 135 -14.71 -8.48 -8.01
N PRO A 136 -15.42 -7.33 -8.21
CA PRO A 136 -16.87 -7.28 -8.37
C PRO A 136 -17.42 -8.21 -9.46
N ILE A 137 -16.78 -8.20 -10.64
CA ILE A 137 -17.21 -9.01 -11.77
C ILE A 137 -16.91 -10.50 -11.55
N ASP A 138 -15.81 -10.84 -10.87
CA ASP A 138 -15.49 -12.25 -10.61
C ASP A 138 -16.45 -12.80 -9.55
N TYR A 139 -16.81 -11.98 -8.56
CA TYR A 139 -17.83 -12.30 -7.55
C TYR A 139 -19.19 -12.57 -8.20
N ALA A 140 -19.67 -11.68 -9.09
CA ALA A 140 -20.93 -11.86 -9.79
C ALA A 140 -20.96 -13.16 -10.64
N ARG A 141 -19.86 -13.49 -11.34
CA ARG A 141 -19.76 -14.75 -12.11
C ARG A 141 -19.80 -15.98 -11.22
N VAL A 142 -19.15 -15.93 -10.07
CA VAL A 142 -19.09 -17.04 -9.11
C VAL A 142 -20.46 -17.22 -8.46
N VAL A 143 -21.11 -16.15 -8.01
CA VAL A 143 -22.48 -16.19 -7.46
C VAL A 143 -23.45 -16.76 -8.48
N LYS A 144 -23.40 -16.29 -9.74
CA LYS A 144 -24.26 -16.81 -10.82
C LYS A 144 -24.03 -18.30 -11.09
N LYS A 145 -22.78 -18.78 -11.06
CA LYS A 145 -22.47 -20.21 -11.27
C LYS A 145 -22.89 -21.09 -10.09
N ILE A 146 -22.71 -20.62 -8.85
CA ILE A 146 -23.05 -21.39 -7.65
C ILE A 146 -24.57 -21.41 -7.42
N GLY A 147 -25.26 -20.30 -7.68
CA GLY A 147 -26.72 -20.20 -7.54
C GLY A 147 -27.17 -20.58 -6.12
N ASN A 148 -28.04 -21.59 -6.01
CA ASN A 148 -28.53 -22.14 -4.74
C ASN A 148 -27.93 -23.52 -4.38
N GLU A 149 -26.97 -24.02 -5.15
CA GLU A 149 -26.34 -25.31 -4.88
C GLU A 149 -25.45 -25.24 -3.62
N MET A 150 -25.54 -26.28 -2.77
CA MET A 150 -24.74 -26.41 -1.54
C MET A 150 -23.47 -27.25 -1.78
N ASP A 151 -23.54 -28.22 -2.69
CA ASP A 151 -22.42 -29.09 -3.04
C ASP A 151 -21.60 -28.46 -4.18
N LEU A 152 -20.53 -27.74 -3.83
CA LEU A 152 -19.64 -27.10 -4.80
C LEU A 152 -18.86 -28.09 -5.69
N THR A 153 -18.92 -29.39 -5.44
CA THR A 153 -18.33 -30.40 -6.33
C THR A 153 -19.11 -30.55 -7.64
N LEU A 154 -20.38 -30.15 -7.66
CA LEU A 154 -21.24 -30.18 -8.85
C LEU A 154 -21.04 -28.95 -9.74
N VAL A 155 -20.54 -27.86 -9.16
CA VAL A 155 -20.32 -26.59 -9.85
C VAL A 155 -18.92 -26.53 -10.42
N ASP A 156 -18.82 -26.41 -11.74
CA ASP A 156 -17.53 -26.18 -12.38
C ASP A 156 -17.13 -24.69 -12.30
N LEU A 157 -16.19 -24.40 -11.39
CA LEU A 157 -15.58 -23.09 -11.20
C LEU A 157 -14.27 -22.90 -12.01
N GLU A 158 -13.87 -23.89 -12.81
CA GLU A 158 -12.68 -23.79 -13.64
C GLU A 158 -12.83 -22.65 -14.67
N GLY A 159 -11.72 -21.97 -14.95
CA GLY A 159 -11.66 -20.81 -15.85
C GLY A 159 -12.17 -19.48 -15.28
N LEU A 160 -12.92 -19.47 -14.18
CA LEU A 160 -13.32 -18.22 -13.50
C LEU A 160 -12.28 -17.74 -12.50
N LEU A 161 -11.78 -18.65 -11.68
CA LEU A 161 -10.85 -18.36 -10.59
C LEU A 161 -9.58 -19.23 -10.70
N PRO A 162 -8.44 -18.78 -10.17
CA PRO A 162 -7.26 -19.62 -10.00
C PRO A 162 -7.56 -20.83 -9.10
N SER A 163 -6.96 -21.99 -9.40
CA SER A 163 -7.19 -23.24 -8.66
C SER A 163 -6.97 -23.12 -7.14
N ALA A 164 -6.04 -22.26 -6.72
CA ALA A 164 -5.80 -21.99 -5.30
C ALA A 164 -7.03 -21.35 -4.61
N ILE A 165 -7.72 -20.42 -5.28
CA ILE A 165 -8.92 -19.78 -4.74
C ILE A 165 -10.09 -20.78 -4.79
N ILE A 166 -10.21 -21.58 -5.86
CA ILE A 166 -11.24 -22.63 -5.96
C ILE A 166 -11.16 -23.60 -4.76
N MET A 167 -9.95 -24.04 -4.40
CA MET A 167 -9.74 -24.90 -3.22
C MET A 167 -10.16 -24.23 -1.91
N VAL A 168 -9.87 -22.95 -1.72
CA VAL A 168 -10.26 -22.23 -0.50
C VAL A 168 -11.78 -22.04 -0.47
N VAL A 169 -12.39 -21.72 -1.61
CA VAL A 169 -13.85 -21.58 -1.74
C VAL A 169 -14.55 -22.92 -1.48
N SER A 170 -14.04 -24.05 -1.99
CA SER A 170 -14.63 -25.37 -1.74
C SER A 170 -14.52 -25.82 -0.29
N VAL A 171 -13.36 -25.61 0.35
CA VAL A 171 -13.16 -25.92 1.77
C VAL A 171 -14.07 -25.04 2.64
N THR A 172 -14.10 -23.73 2.39
CA THR A 172 -14.96 -22.82 3.16
C THR A 172 -16.43 -23.16 2.97
N ALA A 173 -16.89 -23.40 1.73
CA ALA A 173 -18.25 -23.84 1.41
C ALA A 173 -18.68 -25.09 2.18
N SER A 174 -17.80 -26.09 2.28
CA SER A 174 -18.09 -27.32 3.05
C SER A 174 -18.30 -27.08 4.55
N THR A 175 -17.77 -25.97 5.08
CA THR A 175 -17.92 -25.55 6.48
C THR A 175 -18.88 -24.36 6.65
N THR A 176 -19.56 -23.92 5.59
CA THR A 176 -20.47 -22.77 5.66
C THR A 176 -21.67 -23.05 6.55
N SER A 177 -22.10 -22.02 7.27
CA SER A 177 -23.32 -22.04 8.09
C SER A 177 -24.55 -21.47 7.37
N GLY A 178 -24.40 -21.11 6.09
CA GLY A 178 -25.44 -20.43 5.33
C GLY A 178 -26.60 -21.34 4.93
N LYS A 179 -27.70 -20.72 4.53
CA LYS A 179 -28.95 -21.39 4.15
C LYS A 179 -29.28 -21.13 2.68
N PRO A 180 -30.00 -22.04 2.00
CA PRO A 180 -30.47 -21.78 0.65
C PRO A 180 -31.38 -20.54 0.65
N LEU A 181 -31.20 -19.69 -0.37
CA LEU A 181 -32.01 -18.47 -0.54
C LEU A 181 -33.43 -18.83 -0.99
N PRO A 182 -34.45 -18.04 -0.61
CA PRO A 182 -35.78 -18.17 -1.20
C PRO A 182 -35.71 -17.84 -2.70
N GLU A 183 -36.61 -18.44 -3.48
CA GLU A 183 -36.60 -18.34 -4.94
C GLU A 183 -36.71 -16.89 -5.44
N ASP A 184 -37.49 -16.05 -4.77
CA ASP A 184 -37.65 -14.64 -5.11
C ASP A 184 -36.34 -13.85 -4.96
N ASP A 185 -35.60 -14.06 -3.86
CA ASP A 185 -34.30 -13.41 -3.65
C ASP A 185 -33.23 -14.00 -4.58
N LEU A 186 -33.29 -15.31 -4.87
CA LEU A 186 -32.39 -15.94 -5.83
C LEU A 186 -32.55 -15.29 -7.22
N GLN A 187 -33.78 -15.15 -7.71
CA GLN A 187 -34.03 -14.52 -9.01
C GLN A 187 -33.54 -13.07 -9.05
N LYS A 188 -33.79 -12.30 -7.99
CA LYS A 188 -33.26 -10.92 -7.87
C LYS A 188 -31.73 -10.89 -7.87
N THR A 189 -31.06 -11.83 -7.19
CA THR A 189 -29.59 -11.90 -7.18
C THR A 189 -29.02 -12.28 -8.54
N ILE A 190 -29.68 -13.17 -9.28
CA ILE A 190 -29.24 -13.59 -10.61
C ILE A 190 -29.44 -12.45 -11.63
N ASP A 191 -30.58 -11.76 -11.60
CA ASP A 191 -30.82 -10.57 -12.45
C ASP A 191 -29.75 -9.49 -12.17
N ALA A 192 -29.44 -9.24 -10.89
CA ALA A 192 -28.37 -8.31 -10.52
C ALA A 192 -27.00 -8.74 -11.08
N CYS A 193 -26.68 -10.05 -11.04
CA CYS A 193 -25.46 -10.57 -11.65
C CYS A 193 -25.44 -10.36 -13.18
N ASP A 194 -26.57 -10.57 -13.85
CA ASP A 194 -26.69 -10.40 -15.30
C ASP A 194 -26.52 -8.94 -15.72
N ARG A 195 -27.10 -8.01 -14.95
CA ARG A 195 -26.89 -6.56 -15.18
C ARG A 195 -25.44 -6.15 -14.98
N ALA A 196 -24.78 -6.65 -13.93
CA ALA A 196 -23.35 -6.38 -13.71
C ALA A 196 -22.48 -6.89 -14.86
N LEU A 197 -22.80 -8.07 -15.41
CA LEU A 197 -22.09 -8.64 -16.56
C LEU A 197 -22.36 -7.85 -17.84
N ALA A 198 -23.60 -7.42 -18.08
CA ALA A 198 -23.95 -6.57 -19.22
C ALA A 198 -23.21 -5.22 -19.16
N LEU A 199 -23.06 -4.62 -17.98
CA LEU A 199 -22.26 -3.40 -17.77
C LEU A 199 -20.77 -3.62 -18.03
N ASP A 200 -20.20 -4.77 -17.63
CA ASP A 200 -18.80 -5.13 -17.95
C ASP A 200 -18.58 -5.28 -19.47
N GLU A 201 -19.56 -5.86 -20.18
CA GLU A 201 -19.54 -5.95 -21.64
C GLU A 201 -19.66 -4.58 -22.31
N ALA A 202 -20.60 -3.73 -21.85
CA ALA A 202 -20.73 -2.36 -22.34
C ALA A 202 -19.45 -1.55 -22.13
N LYS A 203 -18.84 -1.66 -20.94
CA LYS A 203 -17.55 -1.03 -20.64
C LYS A 203 -16.44 -1.49 -21.59
N LYS A 204 -16.38 -2.78 -21.91
CA LYS A 204 -15.41 -3.31 -22.89
C LYS A 204 -15.61 -2.68 -24.26
N LYS A 205 -16.85 -2.60 -24.76
CA LYS A 205 -17.16 -1.92 -26.04
C LYS A 205 -16.68 -0.46 -26.05
N VAL A 206 -16.93 0.27 -24.95
CA VAL A 206 -16.47 1.66 -24.80
C VAL A 206 -14.94 1.74 -24.81
N LEU A 207 -14.25 0.86 -24.11
CA LEU A 207 -12.78 0.81 -24.08
C LEU A 207 -12.19 0.45 -25.45
N ASP A 208 -12.80 -0.49 -26.18
CA ASP A 208 -12.38 -0.90 -27.52
C ASP A 208 -12.53 0.27 -28.52
N PHE A 209 -13.62 1.03 -28.39
CA PHE A 209 -13.82 2.26 -29.17
C PHE A 209 -12.75 3.31 -28.85
N VAL A 210 -12.49 3.60 -27.57
CA VAL A 210 -11.45 4.55 -27.16
C VAL A 210 -10.06 4.07 -27.60
N GLU A 211 -9.79 2.77 -27.55
CA GLU A 211 -8.54 2.18 -28.03
C GLU A 211 -8.33 2.45 -29.53
N SER A 212 -9.36 2.25 -30.36
CA SER A 212 -9.29 2.49 -31.81
C SER A 212 -8.92 3.94 -32.15
N ARG A 213 -9.31 4.90 -31.30
CA ARG A 213 -9.05 6.33 -31.46
C ARG A 213 -7.84 6.82 -30.65
N MET A 214 -7.15 5.95 -29.91
CA MET A 214 -6.11 6.37 -28.98
C MET A 214 -4.86 6.92 -29.68
N GLY A 215 -4.55 6.41 -30.88
CA GLY A 215 -3.46 6.92 -31.72
C GLY A 215 -3.67 8.38 -32.16
N TYR A 216 -4.93 8.84 -32.16
CA TYR A 216 -5.28 10.22 -32.46
C TYR A 216 -5.29 11.11 -31.21
N ILE A 217 -5.82 10.62 -30.10
CA ILE A 217 -6.03 11.40 -28.87
C ILE A 217 -4.75 11.56 -28.05
N ALA A 218 -4.04 10.45 -27.85
CA ALA A 218 -2.84 10.40 -27.03
C ALA A 218 -1.73 9.63 -27.76
N PRO A 219 -1.19 10.20 -28.86
CA PRO A 219 -0.17 9.54 -29.66
C PRO A 219 1.10 9.28 -28.84
N ASN A 220 1.52 10.20 -27.97
CA ASN A 220 2.75 10.01 -27.20
C ASN A 220 2.57 8.93 -26.12
N LEU A 221 1.46 8.92 -25.39
CA LEU A 221 1.18 7.89 -24.39
C LEU A 221 1.07 6.49 -25.03
N SER A 222 0.35 6.39 -26.16
CA SER A 222 0.17 5.15 -26.91
C SER A 222 1.49 4.54 -27.37
N THR A 223 2.42 5.37 -27.86
CA THR A 223 3.71 4.85 -28.35
C THR A 223 4.53 4.18 -27.23
N ILE A 224 4.45 4.70 -26.00
CA ILE A 224 5.20 4.19 -24.84
C ILE A 224 4.54 2.92 -24.28
N VAL A 225 3.24 2.98 -23.99
CA VAL A 225 2.53 1.98 -23.17
C VAL A 225 1.71 1.01 -24.03
N GLY A 226 1.34 1.39 -25.26
CA GLY A 226 0.41 0.69 -26.14
C GLY A 226 -1.01 1.27 -26.06
N SER A 227 -1.78 1.15 -27.13
CA SER A 227 -3.15 1.68 -27.25
C SER A 227 -4.10 1.09 -26.20
N ALA A 228 -4.12 -0.23 -26.05
CA ALA A 228 -4.97 -0.94 -25.09
C ALA A 228 -4.73 -0.50 -23.65
N VAL A 229 -3.46 -0.38 -23.25
CA VAL A 229 -3.10 0.00 -21.88
C VAL A 229 -3.33 1.50 -21.66
N ALA A 230 -3.08 2.33 -22.68
CA ALA A 230 -3.40 3.75 -22.63
C ALA A 230 -4.91 3.99 -22.46
N ALA A 231 -5.76 3.25 -23.19
CA ALA A 231 -7.22 3.30 -23.04
C ALA A 231 -7.66 2.93 -21.62
N LYS A 232 -7.12 1.86 -21.06
CA LYS A 232 -7.41 1.46 -19.66
C LYS A 232 -6.96 2.51 -18.64
N LEU A 233 -5.76 3.05 -18.81
CA LEU A 233 -5.24 4.11 -17.93
C LEU A 233 -6.08 5.39 -18.00
N MET A 234 -6.53 5.76 -19.20
CA MET A 234 -7.38 6.92 -19.42
C MET A 234 -8.78 6.69 -18.85
N GLY A 235 -9.38 5.53 -19.09
CA GLY A 235 -10.69 5.15 -18.57
C GLY A 235 -10.73 5.18 -17.04
N THR A 236 -9.77 4.55 -16.37
CA THR A 236 -9.76 4.56 -14.88
C THR A 236 -9.30 5.87 -14.28
N ALA A 237 -8.60 6.72 -15.04
CA ALA A 237 -8.25 8.06 -14.58
C ALA A 237 -9.40 9.06 -14.74
N GLY A 238 -10.43 8.74 -15.54
CA GLY A 238 -11.51 9.67 -15.89
C GLY A 238 -11.12 10.66 -16.99
N GLY A 239 -10.27 10.25 -17.93
CA GLY A 239 -9.85 11.03 -19.10
C GLY A 239 -8.41 11.53 -19.07
N LEU A 240 -7.98 12.11 -20.19
CA LEU A 240 -6.58 12.53 -20.40
C LEU A 240 -6.15 13.68 -19.47
N SER A 241 -7.02 14.65 -19.23
CA SER A 241 -6.74 15.79 -18.34
C SER A 241 -6.53 15.33 -16.88
N ALA A 242 -7.37 14.42 -16.40
CA ALA A 242 -7.24 13.84 -15.08
C ALA A 242 -5.94 13.03 -14.96
N LEU A 243 -5.64 12.18 -15.96
CA LEU A 243 -4.40 11.40 -16.01
C LEU A 243 -3.14 12.29 -16.00
N ALA A 244 -3.16 13.43 -16.69
CA ALA A 244 -2.04 14.37 -16.71
C ALA A 244 -1.79 15.04 -15.34
N LYS A 245 -2.85 15.31 -14.57
CA LYS A 245 -2.77 15.87 -13.21
C LYS A 245 -2.26 14.83 -12.20
N MET A 246 -2.50 13.54 -12.44
CA MET A 246 -2.06 12.48 -11.52
C MET A 246 -0.52 12.42 -11.41
N PRO A 247 0.02 12.16 -10.20
CA PRO A 247 1.45 11.90 -10.03
C PRO A 247 1.82 10.49 -10.52
N ALA A 248 3.08 10.33 -10.94
CA ALA A 248 3.60 9.06 -11.45
C ALA A 248 3.43 7.86 -10.51
N CYS A 249 3.47 8.08 -9.19
CA CYS A 249 3.26 7.03 -8.20
C CYS A 249 1.83 6.49 -8.20
N ASN A 250 0.82 7.32 -8.50
CA ASN A 250 -0.57 6.89 -8.57
C ASN A 250 -0.84 6.19 -9.90
N VAL A 251 -0.29 6.71 -11.00
CA VAL A 251 -0.38 6.07 -12.33
C VAL A 251 0.24 4.68 -12.33
N GLN A 252 1.30 4.45 -11.54
CA GLN A 252 1.88 3.12 -11.33
C GLN A 252 0.87 2.09 -10.78
N LEU A 253 -0.07 2.55 -9.96
CA LEU A 253 -1.03 1.73 -9.23
C LEU A 253 -2.39 1.60 -9.92
N LEU A 254 -2.63 2.33 -11.02
CA LEU A 254 -3.90 2.28 -11.74
C LEU A 254 -4.17 0.87 -12.28
N GLY A 255 -5.31 0.30 -11.91
CA GLY A 255 -5.67 -1.08 -12.27
C GLY A 255 -5.03 -2.16 -11.38
N ALA A 256 -4.33 -1.80 -10.31
CA ALA A 256 -3.79 -2.78 -9.37
C ALA A 256 -4.94 -3.45 -8.60
N LYS A 257 -5.16 -4.75 -8.86
CA LYS A 257 -6.13 -5.55 -8.12
C LYS A 257 -5.64 -5.76 -6.68
N LYS A 258 -6.54 -5.61 -5.71
CA LYS A 258 -6.30 -6.07 -4.33
C LYS A 258 -6.12 -7.59 -4.38
N LYS A 259 -4.91 -8.09 -4.14
CA LYS A 259 -4.65 -9.52 -4.02
C LYS A 259 -4.76 -9.89 -2.55
N THR A 260 -5.69 -10.77 -2.21
CA THR A 260 -5.65 -11.50 -0.96
C THR A 260 -4.46 -12.43 -0.96
N LEU A 261 -3.76 -12.51 0.16
CA LEU A 261 -2.81 -13.59 0.46
C LEU A 261 -3.60 -14.87 0.73
N ALA A 262 -4.37 -15.33 -0.25
CA ALA A 262 -5.02 -16.63 -0.20
C ALA A 262 -3.92 -17.68 -0.45
N GLY A 263 -3.30 -18.16 0.64
CA GLY A 263 -2.31 -19.23 0.63
C GLY A 263 -0.95 -18.88 1.27
N PHE A 264 -0.06 -19.87 1.34
CA PHE A 264 1.24 -19.82 2.04
C PHE A 264 2.36 -19.06 1.30
N SER A 265 2.08 -18.36 0.20
CA SER A 265 3.11 -17.84 -0.70
C SER A 265 3.41 -16.35 -0.49
N THR A 266 4.54 -16.05 0.16
CA THR A 266 5.11 -14.69 0.25
C THR A 266 5.95 -14.30 -0.97
N ALA A 267 6.45 -15.28 -1.73
CA ALA A 267 7.43 -15.07 -2.80
C ALA A 267 6.84 -14.60 -4.14
N THR A 268 5.56 -14.87 -4.41
CA THR A 268 4.91 -14.60 -5.71
C THR A 268 4.05 -13.33 -5.69
N SER A 269 3.97 -12.63 -4.55
CA SER A 269 3.30 -11.34 -4.50
C SER A 269 4.14 -10.30 -5.24
N GLN A 270 3.94 -10.19 -6.55
CA GLN A 270 4.40 -9.03 -7.31
C GLN A 270 3.63 -7.83 -6.76
N PHE A 271 4.27 -7.10 -5.84
CA PHE A 271 3.65 -5.98 -5.18
C PHE A 271 3.33 -4.87 -6.20
N ARG A 272 2.06 -4.46 -6.23
CA ARG A 272 1.63 -3.13 -6.70
C ARG A 272 1.97 -2.84 -8.16
N VAL A 273 1.51 -3.71 -9.06
CA VAL A 273 1.57 -3.45 -10.51
C VAL A 273 0.13 -3.44 -11.04
N GLY A 274 -0.24 -2.34 -11.68
CA GLY A 274 -1.54 -2.15 -12.32
C GLY A 274 -1.49 -2.45 -13.81
N TYR A 275 -2.19 -1.69 -14.65
CA TYR A 275 -2.26 -1.92 -16.10
C TYR A 275 -0.89 -1.86 -16.79
N ILE A 276 0.08 -1.15 -16.21
CA ILE A 276 1.46 -1.09 -16.72
C ILE A 276 2.12 -2.48 -16.78
N GLU A 277 1.66 -3.45 -15.97
CA GLU A 277 2.10 -4.84 -16.06
C GLU A 277 1.88 -5.44 -17.44
N GLN A 278 0.77 -5.06 -18.10
CA GLN A 278 0.36 -5.62 -19.39
C GLN A 278 1.21 -5.10 -20.55
N THR A 279 2.09 -4.12 -20.31
CA THR A 279 2.94 -3.55 -21.36
C THR A 279 4.02 -4.53 -21.79
N GLU A 280 4.31 -4.55 -23.09
CA GLU A 280 5.36 -5.40 -23.66
C GLU A 280 6.73 -5.11 -23.05
N ILE A 281 7.04 -3.82 -22.78
CA ILE A 281 8.30 -3.40 -22.17
C ILE A 281 8.44 -3.98 -20.77
N PHE A 282 7.36 -4.03 -19.98
CA PHE A 282 7.41 -4.62 -18.65
C PHE A 282 7.59 -6.15 -18.72
N GLN A 283 6.84 -6.83 -19.60
CA GLN A 283 6.87 -8.29 -19.71
C GLN A 283 8.24 -8.82 -20.18
N THR A 284 8.87 -8.11 -21.11
CA THR A 284 10.22 -8.43 -21.62
C THR A 284 11.33 -8.18 -20.59
N THR A 285 11.09 -7.34 -19.57
CA THR A 285 12.13 -7.08 -18.55
C THR A 285 12.31 -8.25 -17.57
N PRO A 286 13.56 -8.54 -17.17
CA PRO A 286 13.85 -9.55 -16.15
C PRO A 286 13.14 -9.27 -14.81
N PRO A 287 12.67 -10.30 -14.09
CA PRO A 287 11.83 -10.14 -12.90
C PRO A 287 12.48 -9.31 -11.78
N ALA A 288 13.81 -9.39 -11.63
CA ALA A 288 14.56 -8.59 -10.65
C ALA A 288 14.48 -7.07 -10.91
N LEU A 289 14.30 -6.66 -12.17
CA LEU A 289 14.27 -5.26 -12.60
C LEU A 289 12.85 -4.71 -12.81
N ARG A 290 11.83 -5.58 -12.88
CA ARG A 290 10.43 -5.22 -13.15
C ARG A 290 9.89 -4.10 -12.27
N SER A 291 10.14 -4.12 -10.96
CA SER A 291 9.70 -3.05 -10.04
C SER A 291 10.33 -1.68 -10.38
N ARG A 292 11.58 -1.67 -10.84
CA ARG A 292 12.27 -0.44 -11.25
C ARG A 292 11.79 0.01 -12.62
N ALA A 293 11.57 -0.92 -13.55
CA ALA A 293 11.03 -0.66 -14.88
C ALA A 293 9.60 -0.10 -14.81
N CYS A 294 8.72 -0.66 -13.98
CA CYS A 294 7.36 -0.16 -13.76
C CYS A 294 7.34 1.29 -13.29
N ARG A 295 8.17 1.65 -12.30
CA ARG A 295 8.34 3.05 -11.84
C ARG A 295 8.80 3.98 -12.95
N LEU A 296 9.76 3.53 -13.76
CA LEU A 296 10.27 4.31 -14.89
C LEU A 296 9.19 4.49 -15.97
N LEU A 297 8.49 3.42 -16.35
CA LEU A 297 7.39 3.44 -17.30
C LEU A 297 6.27 4.36 -16.84
N ALA A 298 5.82 4.25 -15.58
CA ALA A 298 4.81 5.12 -15.01
C ALA A 298 5.23 6.60 -15.09
N SER A 299 6.49 6.91 -14.74
CA SER A 299 7.00 8.28 -14.82
C SER A 299 7.02 8.83 -16.25
N LYS A 300 7.41 8.01 -17.23
CA LYS A 300 7.49 8.42 -18.63
C LYS A 300 6.11 8.49 -19.29
N ALA A 301 5.22 7.59 -18.93
CA ALA A 301 3.81 7.63 -19.29
C ALA A 301 3.13 8.90 -18.76
N THR A 302 3.37 9.29 -17.50
CA THR A 302 2.81 10.56 -16.98
C THR A 302 3.32 11.79 -17.70
N LEU A 303 4.60 11.81 -18.10
CA LEU A 303 5.14 12.91 -18.91
C LEU A 303 4.50 12.95 -20.30
N ALA A 304 4.35 11.79 -20.95
CA ALA A 304 3.68 11.71 -22.24
C ALA A 304 2.20 12.13 -22.16
N ALA A 305 1.47 11.68 -21.13
CA ALA A 305 0.09 12.10 -20.89
C ALA A 305 -0.04 13.61 -20.70
N ARG A 306 0.93 14.26 -20.04
CA ARG A 306 0.96 15.73 -19.90
C ARG A 306 1.21 16.44 -21.23
N ILE A 307 2.12 15.92 -22.05
CA ILE A 307 2.40 16.46 -23.39
C ILE A 307 1.16 16.33 -24.28
N ASP A 308 0.50 15.17 -24.25
CA ASP A 308 -0.72 14.91 -25.01
C ASP A 308 -1.88 15.80 -24.54
N SER A 309 -2.02 16.01 -23.22
CA SER A 309 -3.02 16.92 -22.64
C SER A 309 -2.85 18.36 -23.11
N THR A 310 -1.62 18.85 -23.22
CA THR A 310 -1.31 20.18 -23.78
C THR A 310 -1.22 20.21 -25.31
N ARG A 311 -1.50 19.09 -26.00
CA ARG A 311 -1.42 18.92 -27.46
C ARG A 311 -0.06 19.32 -28.07
N GLY A 312 1.03 19.04 -27.34
CA GLY A 312 2.37 19.55 -27.70
C GLY A 312 2.97 18.93 -28.98
N ASP A 313 2.90 17.61 -29.14
CA ASP A 313 3.49 16.88 -30.27
C ASP A 313 2.50 15.86 -30.88
N PRO A 314 1.74 16.24 -31.93
CA PRO A 314 0.76 15.35 -32.57
C PRO A 314 1.38 14.18 -33.33
N SER A 315 2.67 14.29 -33.69
CA SER A 315 3.38 13.27 -34.49
C SER A 315 3.82 12.04 -33.69
N GLY A 316 3.71 12.07 -32.36
CA GLY A 316 4.19 11.00 -31.48
C GLY A 316 5.72 10.94 -31.30
N ASN A 317 6.46 11.92 -31.83
CA ASN A 317 7.94 11.92 -31.77
C ASN A 317 8.47 12.04 -30.33
N ALA A 318 7.84 12.86 -29.48
CA ALA A 318 8.16 12.93 -28.06
C ALA A 318 7.97 11.57 -27.37
N GLY A 319 6.88 10.86 -27.66
CA GLY A 319 6.64 9.51 -27.15
C GLY A 319 7.71 8.50 -27.57
N LYS A 320 8.15 8.54 -28.83
CA LYS A 320 9.26 7.69 -29.33
C LYS A 320 10.57 7.95 -28.60
N THR A 321 10.96 9.20 -28.42
CA THR A 321 12.19 9.56 -27.68
C THR A 321 12.13 9.09 -26.23
N LEU A 322 10.99 9.29 -25.55
CA LEU A 322 10.78 8.80 -24.19
C LEU A 322 10.83 7.26 -24.11
N LYS A 323 10.28 6.56 -25.11
CA LYS A 323 10.35 5.09 -25.20
C LYS A 323 11.78 4.61 -25.37
N GLU A 324 12.58 5.24 -26.24
CA GLU A 324 14.00 4.93 -26.40
C GLU A 324 14.79 5.15 -25.11
N GLU A 325 14.51 6.23 -24.37
CA GLU A 325 15.14 6.47 -23.07
C GLU A 325 14.81 5.36 -22.06
N VAL A 326 13.58 4.83 -22.09
CA VAL A 326 13.18 3.70 -21.25
C VAL A 326 13.98 2.45 -21.62
N HIS A 327 14.07 2.12 -22.91
CA HIS A 327 14.87 0.98 -23.38
C HIS A 327 16.34 1.11 -23.00
N LYS A 328 16.98 2.25 -23.28
CA LYS A 328 18.38 2.53 -22.92
C LYS A 328 18.65 2.38 -21.43
N LYS A 329 17.72 2.82 -20.57
CA LYS A 329 17.85 2.65 -19.11
C LYS A 329 17.72 1.20 -18.66
N ILE A 330 16.79 0.46 -19.25
CA ILE A 330 16.58 -0.96 -18.94
C ILE A 330 17.82 -1.76 -19.37
N GLU A 331 18.32 -1.53 -20.57
CA GLU A 331 19.54 -2.17 -21.09
C GLU A 331 20.74 -1.89 -20.19
N LYS A 332 20.96 -0.63 -19.82
CA LYS A 332 22.01 -0.23 -18.86
C LYS A 332 21.88 -0.90 -17.49
N TRP A 333 20.69 -1.28 -17.04
CA TRP A 333 20.51 -2.00 -15.78
C TRP A 333 20.80 -3.49 -15.91
N GLN A 334 20.71 -4.05 -17.12
CA GLN A 334 21.07 -5.43 -17.40
C GLN A 334 22.58 -5.60 -17.56
N GLU A 335 23.30 -4.54 -17.94
CA GLU A 335 24.76 -4.53 -17.95
C GLU A 335 25.32 -4.86 -16.55
N PRO A 336 26.12 -5.93 -16.42
CA PRO A 336 26.77 -6.23 -15.15
C PRO A 336 27.77 -5.11 -14.82
N PRO A 337 27.94 -4.75 -13.53
CA PRO A 337 28.96 -3.79 -13.15
C PRO A 337 30.34 -4.31 -13.58
N PRO A 338 31.26 -3.43 -14.02
CA PRO A 338 32.60 -3.86 -14.38
C PRO A 338 33.26 -4.57 -13.20
N ALA A 339 34.01 -5.63 -13.50
CA ALA A 339 34.69 -6.42 -12.49
C ALA A 339 35.56 -5.51 -11.62
N LYS A 340 35.36 -5.59 -10.29
CA LYS A 340 36.18 -4.84 -9.35
C LYS A 340 37.61 -5.35 -9.43
N GLN A 341 38.52 -4.51 -9.89
CA GLN A 341 39.93 -4.82 -9.83
C GLN A 341 40.37 -4.97 -8.37
N PRO A 342 41.22 -5.95 -8.03
CA PRO A 342 41.72 -6.11 -6.68
C PRO A 342 42.44 -4.82 -6.28
N LYS A 343 41.93 -4.15 -5.24
CA LYS A 343 42.61 -2.97 -4.69
C LYS A 343 43.88 -3.45 -4.01
N PRO A 344 45.07 -2.95 -4.40
CA PRO A 344 46.30 -3.31 -3.72
C PRO A 344 46.19 -2.91 -2.25
N LEU A 345 46.77 -3.74 -1.38
CA LEU A 345 46.89 -3.37 0.02
C LEU A 345 47.72 -2.07 0.12
N PRO A 346 47.42 -1.20 1.09
CA PRO A 346 48.29 -0.07 1.37
C PRO A 346 49.69 -0.59 1.67
N VAL A 347 50.71 0.14 1.22
CA VAL A 347 52.11 -0.20 1.51
C VAL A 347 52.27 -0.33 3.03
N PRO A 348 52.93 -1.39 3.52
CA PRO A 348 53.23 -1.55 4.94
C PRO A 348 54.19 -0.46 5.45
N ASP A 349 53.65 0.72 5.74
CA ASP A 349 54.43 1.82 6.32
C ASP A 349 54.54 1.62 7.84
N SER A 350 55.77 1.63 8.35
CA SER A 350 56.07 1.55 9.79
C SER A 350 55.99 2.90 10.50
N GLU A 351 55.38 3.90 9.85
CA GLU A 351 55.32 5.26 10.39
C GLU A 351 54.56 5.31 11.73
N PRO A 352 55.11 6.01 12.74
CA PRO A 352 54.45 6.14 14.02
C PRO A 352 53.13 6.89 13.87
N LYS A 353 52.03 6.25 14.28
CA LYS A 353 50.69 6.87 14.24
C LYS A 353 50.65 8.15 15.08
N LYS A 354 50.08 9.21 14.52
CA LYS A 354 49.86 10.49 15.23
C LYS A 354 49.05 10.24 16.51
N LYS A 355 49.64 10.56 17.68
CA LYS A 355 48.96 10.46 18.98
C LYS A 355 47.95 11.61 19.08
N ARG A 356 46.67 11.28 19.25
CA ARG A 356 45.59 12.24 19.51
C ARG A 356 44.98 11.98 20.89
N GLY A 357 44.55 13.04 21.55
CA GLY A 357 43.79 13.02 22.81
C GLY A 357 42.29 13.28 22.58
N GLY A 358 41.52 13.35 23.66
CA GLY A 358 40.13 13.82 23.66
C GLY A 358 39.09 12.76 24.03
N ARG A 359 37.94 13.22 24.53
CA ARG A 359 36.84 12.38 25.05
C ARG A 359 36.32 11.37 24.02
N ARG A 360 36.14 11.79 22.76
CA ARG A 360 35.67 10.93 21.67
C ARG A 360 36.67 9.83 21.32
N LEU A 361 37.96 10.17 21.23
CA LEU A 361 39.00 9.21 20.90
C LEU A 361 39.27 8.26 22.06
N ARG A 362 39.22 8.74 23.31
CA ARG A 362 39.31 7.91 24.51
C ARG A 362 38.17 6.88 24.54
N LYS A 363 36.92 7.30 24.30
CA LYS A 363 35.77 6.39 24.14
C LYS A 363 35.95 5.39 22.99
N MET A 364 36.57 5.79 21.86
CA MET A 364 36.86 4.88 20.76
C MET A 364 37.94 3.86 21.13
N LYS A 365 39.01 4.30 21.79
CA LYS A 365 40.07 3.40 22.29
C LYS A 365 39.51 2.44 23.34
N GLU A 366 38.71 2.92 24.29
CA GLU A 366 38.03 2.09 25.29
C GLU A 366 37.15 1.01 24.66
N ARG A 367 36.57 1.23 23.46
CA ARG A 367 35.77 0.20 22.75
C ARG A 367 36.59 -0.97 22.21
N TYR A 368 37.84 -0.73 21.83
CA TYR A 368 38.71 -1.75 21.22
C TYR A 368 39.84 -2.20 22.14
N ALA A 369 40.10 -1.45 23.22
CA ALA A 369 41.12 -1.78 24.19
C ALA A 369 40.69 -2.97 25.03
N ILE A 370 41.66 -3.82 25.35
CA ILE A 370 41.48 -4.91 26.31
C ILE A 370 41.06 -4.29 27.65
N THR A 371 39.95 -4.79 28.21
CA THR A 371 39.44 -4.33 29.50
C THR A 371 40.43 -4.65 30.61
N ASP A 372 40.41 -3.88 31.69
CA ASP A 372 41.29 -4.16 32.82
C ASP A 372 41.01 -5.52 33.45
N MET A 373 39.75 -5.98 33.42
CA MET A 373 39.34 -7.34 33.76
C MET A 373 40.06 -8.39 32.89
N ARG A 374 40.08 -8.21 31.57
CA ARG A 374 40.78 -9.15 30.67
C ARG A 374 42.30 -9.04 30.81
N LYS A 375 42.85 -7.86 31.13
CA LYS A 375 44.27 -7.71 31.46
C LYS A 375 44.64 -8.48 32.72
N LEU A 376 43.78 -8.52 33.75
CA LEU A 376 43.99 -9.31 34.97
C LEU A 376 43.85 -10.81 34.70
N ALA A 377 42.85 -11.21 33.90
CA ALA A 377 42.72 -12.59 33.47
C ALA A 377 43.93 -13.09 32.65
N ASN A 378 44.54 -12.21 31.84
CA ASN A 378 45.74 -12.53 31.08
C ASN A 378 47.04 -12.52 31.93
N ARG A 379 46.99 -12.15 33.21
CA ARG A 379 48.14 -12.25 34.12
C ARG A 379 48.08 -13.58 34.85
N MET A 380 49.19 -14.29 34.91
CA MET A 380 49.31 -15.56 35.62
C MET A 380 50.25 -15.38 36.82
N GLN A 381 49.89 -15.98 37.95
CA GLN A 381 50.81 -16.04 39.09
C GLN A 381 51.79 -17.17 38.86
N PHE A 382 53.09 -16.87 38.99
CA PHE A 382 54.12 -17.87 38.86
C PHE A 382 54.08 -18.84 40.05
N GLY A 383 54.11 -20.15 39.76
CA GLY A 383 54.19 -21.20 40.77
C GLY A 383 52.87 -21.60 41.45
N VAL A 384 51.74 -21.02 41.05
CA VAL A 384 50.41 -21.39 41.55
C VAL A 384 49.54 -21.86 40.38
N PRO A 385 48.88 -23.02 40.45
CA PRO A 385 47.99 -23.49 39.39
C PRO A 385 46.82 -22.51 39.21
N GLU A 386 46.42 -22.28 37.97
CA GLU A 386 45.32 -21.37 37.67
C GLU A 386 43.95 -22.00 37.95
N GLU A 387 42.99 -21.19 38.39
CA GLU A 387 41.59 -21.59 38.41
C GLU A 387 40.99 -21.41 37.01
N SER A 388 40.36 -22.46 36.49
CA SER A 388 39.70 -22.48 35.19
C SER A 388 38.19 -22.63 35.32
N SER A 389 37.44 -22.20 34.30
CA SER A 389 35.97 -22.22 34.31
C SER A 389 35.33 -23.60 34.46
N LEU A 390 36.02 -24.68 34.07
CA LEU A 390 35.48 -26.05 34.06
C LEU A 390 36.30 -27.00 34.95
N GLY A 391 37.15 -26.47 35.83
CA GLY A 391 38.03 -27.24 36.71
C GLY A 391 39.36 -27.63 36.08
N ASP A 392 40.26 -28.16 36.91
CA ASP A 392 41.69 -28.48 36.68
C ASP A 392 42.15 -28.49 35.20
N GLY A 393 42.58 -27.31 34.72
CA GLY A 393 43.16 -27.14 33.38
C GLY A 393 42.20 -27.19 32.19
N LEU A 394 40.89 -27.36 32.43
CA LEU A 394 39.85 -27.37 31.40
C LEU A 394 39.07 -26.06 31.38
N GLY A 395 38.92 -25.48 30.18
CA GLY A 395 38.16 -24.25 29.95
C GLY A 395 39.00 -22.97 30.01
N GLU A 396 38.33 -21.82 30.10
CA GLU A 396 39.01 -20.53 30.18
C GLU A 396 39.65 -20.34 31.56
N GLY A 397 40.98 -20.12 31.57
CA GLY A 397 41.73 -19.74 32.78
C GLY A 397 41.39 -18.32 33.22
N TYR A 398 41.13 -18.15 34.52
CA TYR A 398 40.83 -16.85 35.10
C TYR A 398 42.10 -16.05 35.49
N GLY A 399 43.29 -16.64 35.36
CA GLY A 399 44.56 -16.01 35.73
C GLY A 399 44.53 -15.43 37.15
N MET A 400 44.97 -14.17 37.32
CA MET A 400 44.93 -13.48 38.60
C MET A 400 43.52 -13.12 39.10
N LEU A 401 42.48 -13.26 38.26
CA LEU A 401 41.11 -12.93 38.66
C LEU A 401 40.50 -14.00 39.60
N GLY A 402 40.91 -15.27 39.47
CA GLY A 402 40.44 -16.38 40.32
C GLY A 402 41.06 -16.42 41.72
N GLN A 403 42.18 -15.73 41.95
CA GLN A 403 42.99 -15.90 43.17
C GLN A 403 42.42 -15.30 44.46
N ALA A 404 41.18 -14.80 44.46
CA ALA A 404 40.56 -14.20 45.63
C ALA A 404 40.10 -15.22 46.70
N GLY A 405 40.38 -16.52 46.54
CA GLY A 405 40.32 -17.54 47.59
C GLY A 405 38.93 -17.83 48.19
N SER A 406 37.87 -17.19 47.69
CA SER A 406 36.52 -17.29 48.26
C SER A 406 35.52 -18.08 47.39
N GLY A 407 35.98 -18.74 46.33
CA GLY A 407 35.14 -19.50 45.38
C GLY A 407 34.06 -18.68 44.64
N LYS A 408 34.03 -17.36 44.85
CA LYS A 408 33.09 -16.41 44.25
C LYS A 408 33.90 -15.25 43.68
N LEU A 409 33.92 -15.15 42.36
CA LEU A 409 34.48 -14.02 41.62
C LEU A 409 33.72 -12.74 41.99
N ARG A 410 34.24 -11.95 42.94
CA ARG A 410 33.75 -10.58 43.19
C ARG A 410 34.26 -9.65 42.10
N VAL A 411 33.63 -9.72 40.94
CA VAL A 411 33.87 -8.74 39.88
C VAL A 411 33.18 -7.43 40.30
N SER A 412 33.96 -6.38 40.55
CA SER A 412 33.38 -5.03 40.61
C SER A 412 32.86 -4.71 39.21
N VAL A 413 31.54 -4.80 39.03
CA VAL A 413 30.89 -4.49 37.76
C VAL A 413 30.93 -2.98 37.57
N GLY A 414 32.08 -2.46 37.14
CA GLY A 414 32.13 -1.13 36.55
C GLY A 414 31.21 -1.13 35.33
N GLN A 415 30.23 -0.21 35.28
CA GLN A 415 29.22 -0.12 34.23
C GLN A 415 29.79 -0.49 32.85
N SER A 416 29.37 -1.63 32.29
CA SER A 416 29.90 -2.15 31.04
C SER A 416 29.46 -1.26 29.88
N LYS A 417 30.28 -0.26 29.54
CA LYS A 417 30.08 0.59 28.34
C LYS A 417 30.34 -0.17 27.02
N LEU A 418 30.64 -1.46 27.13
CA LEU A 418 30.99 -2.41 26.07
C LEU A 418 29.86 -3.37 25.71
N ALA A 419 28.61 -3.10 26.11
CA ALA A 419 27.47 -3.80 25.53
C ALA A 419 27.56 -3.70 23.99
N ALA A 420 27.48 -4.85 23.30
CA ALA A 420 27.56 -4.93 21.86
C ALA A 420 26.45 -4.06 21.26
N LYS A 421 26.80 -2.85 20.82
CA LYS A 421 25.84 -1.95 20.20
C LYS A 421 25.53 -2.53 18.83
N VAL A 422 24.27 -2.93 18.65
CA VAL A 422 23.70 -3.29 17.35
C VAL A 422 24.10 -2.19 16.36
N ALA A 423 24.72 -2.58 15.24
CA ALA A 423 25.20 -1.63 14.25
C ALA A 423 24.03 -0.72 13.82
N LYS A 424 24.30 0.56 13.56
CA LYS A 424 23.26 1.57 13.26
C LYS A 424 22.23 1.08 12.22
N LYS A 425 22.69 0.35 11.20
CA LYS A 425 21.86 -0.25 10.14
C LYS A 425 20.83 -1.27 10.65
N PHE A 426 21.17 -2.04 11.68
CA PHE A 426 20.25 -2.97 12.33
C PHE A 426 19.38 -2.28 13.37
N LYS A 427 19.88 -1.20 13.99
CA LYS A 427 19.10 -0.37 14.91
C LYS A 427 17.93 0.31 14.17
N GLU A 428 18.19 0.93 13.03
CA GLU A 428 17.14 1.56 12.18
C GLU A 428 16.11 0.53 11.68
N LYS A 429 16.54 -0.69 11.35
CA LYS A 429 15.63 -1.75 10.89
C LYS A 429 14.73 -2.29 12.01
N SER A 430 15.20 -2.24 13.26
CA SER A 430 14.44 -2.68 14.43
C SER A 430 13.36 -1.70 14.86
N TYR A 431 13.50 -0.41 14.55
CA TYR A 431 12.45 0.60 14.82
C TYR A 431 11.30 0.55 13.80
N GLY A 432 11.47 -0.11 12.66
CA GLY A 432 10.43 -0.28 11.64
C GLY A 432 9.63 -1.59 11.78
N SER A 433 9.84 -2.38 12.83
CA SER A 433 9.26 -3.73 12.99
C SER A 433 8.30 -3.87 14.17
N SER A 434 7.81 -2.78 14.74
CA SER A 434 6.64 -2.77 15.60
C SER A 434 5.49 -2.10 14.86
N GLY A 435 4.70 -2.89 14.15
CA GLY A 435 3.42 -2.45 13.58
C GLY A 435 3.47 -2.19 12.07
N ALA A 436 3.31 -3.25 11.28
CA ALA A 436 2.54 -3.12 10.05
C ALA A 436 1.07 -3.04 10.48
N THR A 437 0.64 -1.88 10.95
CA THR A 437 -0.75 -1.67 11.34
C THR A 437 -1.54 -1.29 10.09
N SER A 438 -2.63 -2.02 9.83
CA SER A 438 -3.56 -1.72 8.74
C SER A 438 -4.03 -0.27 8.86
N GLY A 439 -4.21 0.43 7.74
CA GLY A 439 -4.61 1.86 7.67
C GLY A 439 -5.98 2.21 8.28
N LEU A 440 -6.61 1.29 9.01
CA LEU A 440 -7.83 1.48 9.81
C LEU A 440 -7.58 1.42 11.33
N THR A 441 -6.35 1.15 11.75
CA THR A 441 -5.96 1.28 13.16
C THR A 441 -5.69 2.76 13.44
N SER A 442 -6.66 3.46 14.02
CA SER A 442 -6.38 4.73 14.66
C SER A 442 -5.27 4.49 15.71
N SER A 443 -4.34 5.43 15.82
CA SER A 443 -3.25 5.41 16.79
C SER A 443 -3.78 5.64 18.20
N LEU A 444 -4.50 4.66 18.74
CA LEU A 444 -4.96 4.64 20.11
C LEU A 444 -3.77 4.37 21.03
N ALA A 445 -3.30 5.40 21.72
CA ALA A 445 -2.30 5.28 22.75
C ALA A 445 -3.00 5.38 24.12
N PHE A 446 -2.89 4.33 24.93
CA PHE A 446 -3.34 4.37 26.32
C PHE A 446 -2.25 5.02 27.18
N THR A 447 -2.55 6.17 27.78
CA THR A 447 -1.69 6.76 28.81
C THR A 447 -2.32 6.58 30.19
N PRO A 448 -1.53 6.25 31.22
CA PRO A 448 -2.05 5.99 32.57
C PRO A 448 -2.57 7.25 33.29
N VAL A 449 -2.47 8.43 32.67
CA VAL A 449 -2.82 9.72 33.30
C VAL A 449 -4.02 10.40 32.61
N GLN A 450 -4.23 10.20 31.30
CA GLN A 450 -5.24 10.95 30.53
C GLN A 450 -6.19 10.07 29.70
N GLY A 451 -6.03 8.74 29.73
CA GLY A 451 -6.95 7.82 29.05
C GLY A 451 -6.57 7.54 27.60
N ILE A 452 -7.59 7.32 26.75
CA ILE A 452 -7.48 6.91 25.34
C ILE A 452 -7.28 8.15 24.46
N GLU A 453 -6.10 8.31 23.87
CA GLU A 453 -5.83 9.37 22.90
C GLU A 453 -5.68 8.83 21.48
N LEU A 454 -6.25 9.54 20.50
CA LEU A 454 -6.20 9.19 19.07
C LEU A 454 -4.89 9.60 18.36
N THR A 455 -3.97 10.26 19.08
CA THR A 455 -2.72 10.79 18.52
C THR A 455 -1.51 10.06 19.08
N ASN A 456 -0.54 9.73 18.22
CA ASN A 456 0.71 9.10 18.62
C ASN A 456 1.64 10.12 19.33
N PRO A 457 1.88 10.02 20.67
CA PRO A 457 2.72 10.98 21.39
C PRO A 457 4.19 10.95 20.95
N GLN A 458 4.64 9.89 20.27
CA GLN A 458 6.00 9.82 19.72
C GLN A 458 6.18 10.63 18.42
N ALA A 459 5.08 10.95 17.71
CA ALA A 459 5.15 11.80 16.52
C ALA A 459 5.50 13.25 16.91
N HIS A 460 4.98 13.75 18.04
CA HIS A 460 5.33 15.07 18.58
C HIS A 460 6.81 15.19 18.97
N ALA A 461 7.43 14.12 19.47
CA ALA A 461 8.87 14.11 19.78
C ALA A 461 9.75 14.30 18.53
N HIS A 462 9.24 13.93 17.34
CA HIS A 462 9.92 14.15 16.05
C HIS A 462 9.55 15.47 15.38
N GLN A 463 8.44 16.11 15.77
CA GLN A 463 8.00 17.40 15.22
C GLN A 463 8.80 18.59 15.77
N LEU A 464 9.42 18.43 16.95
CA LEU A 464 10.42 19.35 17.52
C LEU A 464 11.73 19.42 16.70
N GLY A 465 11.84 18.67 15.61
CA GLY A 465 12.93 18.74 14.64
C GLY A 465 12.53 19.33 13.27
N SER A 466 11.32 19.89 13.14
CA SER A 466 10.92 20.61 11.92
C SER A 466 11.64 21.96 11.85
N GLY A 467 12.27 22.24 10.70
CA GLY A 467 13.26 23.31 10.48
C GLY A 467 12.78 24.76 10.60
N THR A 468 11.71 25.04 11.34
CA THR A 468 11.28 26.41 11.67
C THR A 468 11.77 26.87 13.05
N GLN A 469 12.19 25.96 13.93
CA GLN A 469 12.85 26.31 15.19
C GLN A 469 14.37 26.38 14.98
N SER A 470 14.81 27.56 14.53
CA SER A 470 16.22 27.91 14.37
C SER A 470 16.99 27.70 15.69
N THR A 471 18.02 26.87 15.65
CA THR A 471 18.99 26.62 16.75
C THR A 471 19.80 27.87 17.17
N TYR A 472 19.52 29.04 16.59
CA TYR A 472 20.25 30.28 16.83
C TYR A 472 19.53 31.30 17.71
N PHE A 473 18.23 31.14 18.00
CA PHE A 473 17.47 32.09 18.82
C PHE A 473 16.66 31.37 19.91
N SER A 474 16.86 31.77 21.16
CA SER A 474 16.05 31.33 22.31
C SER A 474 14.79 32.18 22.42
N GLU A 475 13.64 31.57 22.75
CA GLU A 475 12.35 32.26 22.97
C GLU A 475 12.41 33.34 24.07
N THR A 476 13.41 33.29 24.95
CA THR A 476 13.63 34.26 26.04
C THR A 476 14.54 35.44 25.68
N GLY A 477 15.06 35.51 24.45
CA GLY A 477 15.98 36.57 24.02
C GLY A 477 15.25 37.77 23.40
N THR A 478 15.27 38.94 24.05
CA THR A 478 14.75 40.19 23.48
C THR A 478 15.84 40.96 22.71
N PHE A 479 15.49 41.52 21.56
CA PHE A 479 16.39 42.36 20.76
C PHE A 479 16.42 43.81 21.29
N SER A 480 17.60 44.33 21.63
CA SER A 480 17.80 45.75 21.93
C SER A 480 18.20 46.52 20.66
N LYS A 481 17.42 47.55 20.32
CA LYS A 481 17.66 48.40 19.16
C LYS A 481 18.60 49.56 19.56
N ILE A 482 19.86 49.50 19.14
CA ILE A 482 20.81 50.60 19.36
C ILE A 482 20.51 51.69 18.32
N LYS A 483 20.13 52.90 18.78
CA LYS A 483 20.06 54.10 17.93
C LYS A 483 21.48 54.50 17.56
N ARG A 484 21.78 54.57 16.25
CA ARG A 484 23.02 55.17 15.76
C ARG A 484 22.95 56.68 15.98
N THR A 485 23.95 57.21 16.68
CA THR A 485 24.28 58.65 16.76
C THR A 485 24.95 59.11 15.47
#